data_AF-A0AAV5CTS3-F1
#
_entry.id   AF-A0AAV5CTS3-F1
#
_cell.length_a   1.000
_cell.length_b   1.000
_cell.length_c   1.000
_cell.angle_alpha   90.00
_cell.angle_beta   90.00
_cell.angle_gamma   90.00
#
_symmetry.space_group_name_H-M   'P 1'
#
loop_
_entity.id
_entity.type
_entity.pdbx_description
1 polymer ?
#
loop_
_entity_poly.entity_id
_entity_poly.type
_entity_poly.pdbx_seq_one_letter_code
_entity_poly.pdbx_strand_id
1 'polypeptide(L)' 'MTASNSSLISAEARAVLGEAIRLVFSRWTALQVAVEDQWGGRDSRAKADQFGESILSWFYRSKVQQYKLLSFLSIKP' A
#
# COMPACT_ATOMS: atom_id res chain seq x y z
N MET A 1 24.91 -2.29 -21.34
CA MET A 1 23.97 -3.44 -21.23
C MET A 1 24.52 -4.29 -20.09
N THR A 2 23.96 -4.29 -18.88
CA THR A 2 22.65 -4.86 -18.52
C THR A 2 22.16 -4.23 -17.21
N ALA A 3 20.95 -3.67 -17.22
CA ALA A 3 20.30 -3.18 -16.01
C ALA A 3 19.87 -4.41 -15.17
N SER A 4 20.38 -4.50 -13.93
CA SER A 4 19.90 -5.47 -12.96
C SER A 4 18.44 -5.17 -12.64
N ASN A 5 17.55 -6.00 -13.17
CA ASN A 5 16.12 -6.07 -12.88
C ASN A 5 15.89 -6.48 -11.42
N SER A 6 16.17 -5.59 -10.47
CA SER A 6 15.65 -5.75 -9.11
C SER A 6 14.22 -5.24 -9.09
N SER A 7 13.34 -6.02 -8.46
CA SER A 7 11.90 -5.90 -8.37
C SER A 7 11.42 -4.66 -7.61
N LEU A 8 11.79 -3.48 -8.06
CA LEU A 8 11.24 -2.22 -7.60
C LEU A 8 9.97 -1.97 -8.42
N ILE A 9 8.80 -2.10 -7.80
CA ILE A 9 7.62 -1.46 -8.35
C ILE A 9 7.99 0.03 -8.48
N SER A 10 8.11 0.50 -9.73
CA SER A 10 8.58 1.85 -10.09
C SER A 10 7.86 2.91 -9.25
N ALA A 11 8.52 4.03 -8.97
CA ALA A 11 7.90 5.19 -8.32
C ALA A 11 6.59 5.60 -9.03
N GLU A 12 6.54 5.40 -10.35
CA GLU A 12 5.34 5.57 -11.17
C GLU A 12 4.20 4.63 -10.76
N ALA A 13 4.48 3.32 -10.62
CA ALA A 13 3.47 2.36 -10.19
C ALA A 13 2.99 2.63 -8.75
N ARG A 14 3.83 3.25 -7.90
CA ARG A 14 3.39 3.76 -6.59
C ARG A 14 2.42 4.91 -6.70
N ALA A 15 2.70 5.87 -7.56
CA ALA A 15 1.81 7.00 -7.79
C ALA A 15 0.46 6.52 -8.36
N VAL A 16 0.48 5.63 -9.35
CA VAL A 16 -0.74 5.07 -9.97
C VAL A 16 -1.57 4.30 -8.95
N LEU A 17 -0.95 3.42 -8.15
CA LEU A 17 -1.67 2.66 -7.12
C LEU A 17 -2.21 3.57 -6.01
N GLY A 18 -1.44 4.58 -5.59
CA GLY A 18 -1.90 5.57 -4.62
C GLY A 18 -3.15 6.30 -5.09
N GLU A 19 -3.16 6.75 -6.36
CA GLU A 19 -4.34 7.42 -6.93
C GLU A 19 -5.53 6.46 -7.06
N ALA A 20 -5.30 5.21 -7.47
CA ALA A 20 -6.35 4.21 -7.54
C ALA A 20 -7.01 3.94 -6.18
N ILE A 21 -6.21 3.84 -5.10
CA ILE A 21 -6.72 3.71 -3.72
C ILE A 21 -7.59 4.91 -3.36
N ARG A 22 -7.12 6.13 -3.65
CA ARG A 22 -7.85 7.38 -3.38
C ARG A 22 -9.19 7.43 -4.13
N LEU A 23 -9.21 6.99 -5.39
CA LEU A 23 -10.43 6.87 -6.19
C LEU A 23 -11.41 5.86 -5.61
N VAL A 24 -10.95 4.66 -5.21
CA VAL A 24 -11.81 3.66 -4.57
C VAL A 24 -12.40 4.21 -3.27
N PHE A 25 -11.58 4.87 -2.44
CA PHE A 25 -12.03 5.44 -1.18
C PHE A 25 -13.09 6.53 -1.39
N SER A 26 -12.91 7.38 -2.40
CA SER A 26 -13.91 8.41 -2.75
C SER A 26 -15.28 7.84 -3.12
N ARG A 27 -15.33 6.60 -3.63
CA ARG A 27 -16.57 5.91 -4.02
C ARG A 27 -17.13 5.00 -2.94
N TRP A 28 -16.42 4.85 -1.83
CA TRP A 28 -16.88 4.03 -0.71
C TRP A 28 -17.76 4.87 0.22
N THR A 29 -19.08 4.81 0.01
CA THR A 29 -20.06 5.63 0.74
C THR A 29 -19.93 5.52 2.26
N ALA A 30 -19.79 4.31 2.81
CA ALA A 30 -19.67 4.15 4.26
C ALA A 30 -18.41 4.83 4.82
N LEU A 31 -17.29 4.81 4.10
CA LEU A 31 -16.07 5.51 4.49
C LEU A 31 -16.25 7.03 4.41
N GLN A 32 -16.96 7.53 3.40
CA GLN A 32 -17.26 8.97 3.29
C GLN A 32 -18.12 9.44 4.47
N VAL A 33 -19.22 8.74 4.74
CA VAL A 33 -20.11 9.04 5.87
C VAL A 33 -19.34 8.98 7.19
N ALA A 34 -18.53 7.94 7.41
CA ALA A 34 -17.73 7.82 8.63
C ALA A 34 -16.75 8.97 8.84
N VAL A 35 -16.26 9.58 7.75
CA VAL A 35 -15.36 10.72 7.84
C VAL A 35 -16.10 12.03 8.04
N GLU A 36 -17.19 12.24 7.30
CA GLU A 36 -18.06 13.42 7.43
C GLU A 36 -18.63 13.54 8.85
N ASP A 37 -19.16 12.43 9.37
CA ASP A 37 -19.76 12.35 10.71
C ASP A 37 -18.73 12.15 11.82
N GLN A 38 -17.43 12.15 11.50
CA GLN A 38 -16.35 11.99 12.47
C GLN A 38 -16.48 10.73 13.34
N TRP A 39 -16.87 9.59 12.78
CA TRP A 39 -17.00 8.34 13.53
C TRP A 39 -15.68 7.89 14.17
N GLY A 40 -14.54 8.34 13.63
CA GLY A 40 -13.21 8.17 14.20
C GLY A 40 -12.72 9.35 15.04
N GLY A 41 -13.58 10.32 15.39
CA GLY A 41 -13.23 11.59 16.03
C GLY A 41 -12.74 12.65 15.04
N ARG A 42 -12.20 13.75 15.57
CA ARG A 42 -11.78 14.93 14.77
C ARG A 42 -10.79 14.60 13.66
N ASP A 43 -10.01 13.53 13.83
CA ASP A 43 -8.98 13.10 12.90
C ASP A 43 -9.46 12.04 11.89
N SER A 44 -10.78 11.86 11.73
CA SER A 44 -11.34 10.81 10.85
C SER A 44 -10.82 10.87 9.42
N ARG A 45 -10.61 12.08 8.87
CA ARG A 45 -9.95 12.26 7.56
C ARG A 45 -8.53 11.70 7.57
N ALA A 46 -7.71 12.13 8.54
CA ALA A 46 -6.33 11.67 8.64
C ALA A 46 -6.25 10.14 8.80
N LYS A 47 -7.20 9.53 9.53
CA LYS A 47 -7.32 8.07 9.66
C LYS A 47 -7.63 7.39 8.32
N ALA A 48 -8.54 7.96 7.52
CA ALA A 48 -8.82 7.44 6.19
C ALA A 48 -7.60 7.53 5.26
N ASP A 49 -6.84 8.63 5.32
CA ASP A 49 -5.63 8.82 4.52
C ASP A 49 -4.52 7.84 4.96
N GLN A 50 -4.32 7.68 6.28
CA GLN A 50 -3.40 6.68 6.85
C GLN A 50 -3.77 5.25 6.48
N PHE A 51 -5.07 4.95 6.39
CA PHE A 51 -5.54 3.64 5.94
C PHE A 51 -5.16 3.39 4.48
N GLY A 52 -5.29 4.39 3.62
CA GLY A 52 -4.84 4.33 2.22
C GLY A 52 -3.34 4.08 2.10
N GLU A 53 -2.52 4.83 2.86
CA GLU A 53 -1.06 4.62 2.91
C GLU A 53 -0.68 3.24 3.46
N SER A 54 -1.46 2.70 4.40
CA SER A 54 -1.23 1.36 4.97
C SER A 54 -1.47 0.26 3.93
N ILE A 55 -2.54 0.38 3.13
CA ILE A 55 -2.79 -0.52 2.00
C ILE A 55 -1.66 -0.41 0.99
N LEU A 56 -1.28 0.81 0.60
CA LEU A 56 -0.18 1.05 -0.33
C LEU A 56 1.09 0.37 0.19
N SER A 57 1.50 0.67 1.42
CA SER A 57 2.65 0.06 2.10
C SER A 57 2.59 -1.47 2.15
N TRP A 58 1.42 -2.06 2.36
CA TRP A 58 1.24 -3.52 2.34
C TRP A 58 1.60 -4.12 0.97
N PHE A 59 1.16 -3.52 -0.14
CA PHE A 59 1.53 -3.97 -1.49
C PHE A 59 3.05 -3.95 -1.72
N TYR A 60 3.76 -2.97 -1.15
CA TYR A 60 5.23 -2.91 -1.23
C TYR A 60 5.93 -3.87 -0.28
N ARG A 61 5.43 -4.04 0.95
CA ARG A 61 6.01 -4.95 1.96
C ARG A 61 5.79 -6.42 1.64
N SER A 62 4.66 -6.77 1.00
CA SER A 62 4.29 -8.15 0.66
C SER A 62 5.33 -8.83 -0.25
N LYS A 63 6.00 -8.07 -1.12
CA LYS A 63 7.09 -8.57 -1.96
C LYS A 63 8.37 -8.90 -1.18
N VAL A 64 8.69 -8.16 -0.12
CA VAL A 64 9.91 -8.37 0.68
C VAL A 64 9.92 -9.73 1.39
N GLN A 65 8.75 -10.25 1.74
CA GLN A 65 8.64 -11.56 2.40
C GLN A 65 8.89 -12.75 1.44
N GLN A 66 8.60 -12.60 0.14
CA GLN A 66 8.84 -13.67 -0.85
C GLN A 66 10.34 -13.88 -1.14
N TYR A 67 11.16 -12.82 -1.07
CA TYR A 67 12.61 -12.95 -1.23
C TYR A 67 13.30 -13.51 0.01
N LYS A 68 12.77 -13.23 1.22
CA LYS A 68 13.31 -13.79 2.47
C LYS A 68 13.18 -15.33 2.52
N LEU A 69 12.04 -15.89 2.13
CA LEU A 69 11.83 -17.34 2.18
C LEU A 69 12.77 -18.11 1.23
N LEU A 70 13.06 -17.55 0.05
CA LEU A 70 14.00 -18.15 -0.90
C LEU A 70 15.45 -18.11 -0.37
N SER A 71 15.84 -17.05 0.36
CA SER A 71 17.16 -17.01 1.01
C SER A 71 17.29 -17.98 2.20
N PHE A 72 16.20 -18.30 2.90
CA PHE A 72 16.22 -19.29 4.00
C PHE A 72 16.24 -20.74 3.51
N LEU A 73 15.63 -21.03 2.36
CA LEU A 73 15.64 -22.38 1.77
C LEU A 73 16.90 -22.69 0.96
N SER A 74 17.71 -21.67 0.63
CA SER A 74 18.93 -21.82 -0.17
C SER A 74 20.21 -21.99 0.67
N ILE A 75 20.12 -22.06 2.01
CA ILE A 75 21.27 -22.38 2.88
C ILE A 75 21.26 -23.89 3.17
N LYS A 76 21.94 -24.64 2.30
CA LYS A 76 22.65 -25.89 2.58
C LYS A 76 23.97 -25.82 1.82
N PRO A 77 25.12 -26.25 2.36
CA PRO A 77 25.34 -27.06 3.56
C PRO A 77 25.83 -26.27 4.78
#